data_AF-A0A8T3Y2L3-F1
#
_entry.id   AF-A0A8T3Y2L3-F1
#
_cell.length_a   1.000
_cell.length_b   1.000
_cell.length_c   1.000
_cell.angle_alpha   90.00
_cell.angle_beta   90.00
_cell.angle_gamma   90.00
#
_symmetry.space_group_name_H-M   'P 1'
#
loop_
_entity.id
_entity.type
_entity.pdbx_description
1 polymer ?
#
loop_
_entity_poly.entity_id
_entity_poly.type
_entity_poly.pdbx_seq_one_letter_code
_entity_poly.pdbx_strand_id
1 'polypeptide(L)'
;MEILLENAEQIPGSNSEEIARIVITRFGLSPRKKDGSAKIHTILLELYEKKKTSNREKKPEAGLMTVEEMALYAGVKRQTMYDYLHRFLDLDIIKKTSFVNQGKVIIGYELNGNTLEQAFRKAEQRIHNHIETSFKIIAELQNTIKKEKLSATMKSNDKTPEEYPKNESNTKEEY
;
A
#
# COMPACT_ATOMS: atom_id res chain seq x y z
N MET A 1 2.34 -3.50 -7.42
CA MET A 1 2.73 -4.41 -6.33
C MET A 1 1.46 -5.14 -5.91
N GLU A 2 1.45 -6.48 -5.94
CA GLU A 2 0.29 -7.27 -5.52
C GLU A 2 0.45 -7.59 -4.02
N ILE A 3 -0.57 -7.29 -3.22
CA ILE A 3 -0.54 -7.52 -1.76
C ILE A 3 -0.97 -8.96 -1.53
N LEU A 4 -0.06 -9.80 -1.04
CA LEU A 4 -0.40 -11.15 -0.57
C LEU A 4 -0.64 -11.07 0.93
N LEU A 5 -1.91 -10.89 1.32
CA LEU A 5 -2.32 -11.08 2.71
C LEU A 5 -2.50 -12.57 2.94
N GLU A 6 -1.57 -13.17 3.67
CA GLU A 6 -1.62 -14.59 4.01
C GLU A 6 -1.93 -14.75 5.49
N ASN A 7 -2.82 -15.70 5.81
CA ASN A 7 -3.05 -16.10 7.19
C ASN A 7 -1.95 -17.06 7.62
N ALA A 8 -0.85 -16.52 8.16
CA ALA A 8 0.23 -17.30 8.74
C ALA A 8 0.03 -17.43 10.25
N GLU A 9 0.00 -18.67 10.76
CA GLU A 9 -0.14 -18.96 12.19
C GLU A 9 1.23 -19.17 12.84
N GLN A 10 1.34 -18.79 14.12
CA GLN A 10 2.54 -19.05 14.90
C GLN A 10 2.57 -20.50 15.36
N ILE A 11 3.69 -21.16 15.15
CA ILE A 11 3.93 -22.50 15.67
C ILE A 11 4.42 -22.38 17.13
N PRO A 12 3.86 -23.13 18.10
CA PRO A 12 4.37 -23.15 19.46
C PRO A 12 5.86 -23.54 19.48
N GLY A 13 6.70 -22.74 20.16
CA GLY A 13 8.14 -22.95 20.22
C GLY A 13 8.96 -22.29 19.10
N SER A 14 8.32 -21.52 18.21
CA SER A 14 9.01 -20.74 17.18
C SER A 14 10.07 -19.79 17.75
N ASN A 15 11.20 -19.70 17.05
CA ASN A 15 12.26 -18.75 17.36
C ASN A 15 11.95 -17.34 16.83
N SER A 16 12.78 -16.35 17.16
CA SER A 16 12.58 -14.95 16.76
C SER A 16 12.55 -14.74 15.24
N GLU A 17 13.32 -15.48 14.47
CA GLU A 17 13.30 -15.39 13.01
C GLU A 17 11.97 -15.86 12.43
N GLU A 18 11.45 -16.98 12.93
CA GLU A 18 10.19 -17.55 12.48
C GLU A 18 9.02 -16.63 12.84
N ILE A 19 9.01 -16.11 14.07
CA ILE A 19 8.02 -15.12 14.50
C ILE A 19 8.09 -13.87 13.61
N ALA A 20 9.28 -13.36 13.31
CA ALA A 20 9.44 -12.22 12.42
C ALA A 20 8.93 -12.52 10.99
N ARG A 21 9.15 -13.74 10.47
CA ARG A 21 8.59 -14.18 9.18
C ARG A 21 7.07 -14.19 9.17
N ILE A 22 6.45 -14.70 10.23
CA ILE A 22 4.99 -14.70 10.37
C ILE A 22 4.47 -13.26 10.40
N VAL A 23 5.10 -12.37 11.17
CA VAL A 23 4.70 -10.96 11.26
C VAL A 23 4.76 -10.27 9.90
N ILE A 24 5.88 -10.38 9.16
CA ILE A 24 5.95 -9.76 7.82
C ILE A 24 4.91 -10.35 6.87
N THR A 25 4.60 -11.65 6.99
CA THR A 25 3.62 -12.32 6.13
C THR A 25 2.21 -11.80 6.39
N ARG A 26 1.81 -11.70 7.67
CA ARG A 26 0.47 -11.20 8.04
C ARG A 26 0.24 -9.74 7.66
N PHE A 27 1.29 -8.93 7.61
CA PHE A 27 1.22 -7.53 7.15
C PHE A 27 1.40 -7.35 5.63
N GLY A 28 1.49 -8.45 4.87
CA GLY A 28 1.67 -8.40 3.42
C GLY A 28 3.01 -7.79 2.99
N LEU A 29 4.05 -8.01 3.80
CA LEU A 29 5.43 -7.55 3.58
C LEU A 29 6.34 -8.66 3.05
N SER A 30 5.79 -9.86 2.84
CA SER A 30 6.55 -11.00 2.34
C SER A 30 7.03 -10.80 0.90
N PRO A 31 8.23 -11.32 0.58
CA PRO A 31 8.77 -11.23 -0.77
C PRO A 31 7.96 -12.03 -1.77
N ARG A 32 7.99 -11.61 -3.04
CA ARG A 32 7.32 -12.31 -4.14
C ARG A 32 7.97 -13.66 -4.41
N LYS A 33 7.27 -14.58 -5.08
CA LYS A 33 7.85 -15.87 -5.55
C LYS A 33 9.18 -15.72 -6.30
N LYS A 34 9.34 -14.66 -7.11
CA LYS A 34 10.59 -14.35 -7.85
C LYS A 34 11.77 -14.02 -6.91
N ASP A 35 11.47 -13.49 -5.73
CA ASP A 35 12.42 -13.08 -4.71
C ASP A 35 12.28 -13.96 -3.45
N GLY A 36 11.77 -15.19 -3.59
CA GLY A 36 11.35 -16.03 -2.45
C GLY A 36 12.46 -16.41 -1.46
N SER A 37 13.73 -16.23 -1.85
CA SER A 37 14.89 -16.38 -0.97
C SER A 37 15.21 -15.13 -0.14
N ALA A 38 14.52 -14.02 -0.37
CA ALA A 38 14.77 -12.76 0.31
C ALA A 38 14.43 -12.87 1.80
N LYS A 39 15.40 -12.53 2.64
CA LYS A 39 15.27 -12.63 4.09
C LYS A 39 14.72 -11.34 4.69
N ILE A 40 13.60 -10.83 4.18
CA ILE A 40 13.05 -9.51 4.60
C ILE A 40 12.83 -9.40 6.12
N HIS A 41 12.51 -10.50 6.79
CA HIS A 41 12.34 -10.56 8.24
C HIS A 41 13.61 -10.17 9.02
N THR A 42 14.81 -10.36 8.46
CA THR A 42 16.07 -9.96 9.12
C THR A 42 16.21 -8.45 9.23
N ILE A 43 15.65 -7.70 8.27
CA ILE A 43 15.62 -6.23 8.33
C ILE A 43 14.83 -5.77 9.54
N LEU A 44 13.70 -6.42 9.83
CA LEU A 44 12.84 -6.05 10.96
C LEU A 44 13.58 -6.24 12.30
N LEU A 45 14.28 -7.36 12.44
CA LEU A 45 15.09 -7.68 13.61
C LEU A 45 16.26 -6.70 13.76
N GLU A 46 16.97 -6.43 12.67
CA GLU A 46 18.12 -5.51 12.66
C GLU A 46 17.72 -4.07 12.98
N LEU A 47 16.60 -3.59 12.42
CA LEU A 47 16.07 -2.26 12.73
C LEU A 47 15.71 -2.12 14.21
N TYR A 48 15.20 -3.18 14.84
CA TYR A 48 14.91 -3.18 16.28
C TYR A 48 16.18 -3.11 17.12
N GLU A 49 17.21 -3.89 16.78
CA GLU A 49 18.50 -3.86 17.49
C GLU A 49 19.25 -2.54 17.31
N LYS A 50 19.24 -1.98 16.09
CA LYS A 50 19.75 -0.62 15.84
C LYS A 50 18.99 0.44 16.61
N LYS A 51 17.66 0.33 16.71
CA LYS A 51 16.86 1.27 17.51
C LYS A 51 17.21 1.20 18.99
N LYS A 52 17.41 0.00 19.54
CA LYS A 52 17.89 -0.19 20.92
C LYS A 52 19.26 0.45 21.13
N THR A 53 20.18 0.22 20.19
CA THR A 53 21.53 0.79 20.22
C THR A 53 21.50 2.32 20.19
N SER A 54 20.73 2.90 19.28
CA SER A 54 20.51 4.35 19.17
C SER A 54 19.99 4.97 20.47
N ASN A 55 18.99 4.35 21.09
CA ASN A 55 18.40 4.83 22.34
C ASN A 55 19.38 4.71 23.52
N ARG A 56 20.15 3.62 23.59
CA ARG A 56 21.17 3.41 24.62
C ARG A 56 22.32 4.42 24.51
N GLU A 57 22.79 4.66 23.29
CA GLU A 57 23.96 5.51 23.02
C GLU A 57 23.60 6.98 22.81
N LYS A 58 22.30 7.30 22.75
CA LYS A 58 21.74 8.63 22.46
C LYS A 58 22.27 9.21 21.13
N LYS A 59 22.50 8.32 20.16
CA LYS A 59 23.01 8.62 18.82
C LYS A 59 21.95 8.26 17.78
N PRO A 60 21.21 9.23 17.23
CA PRO A 60 20.17 8.97 16.23
C PRO A 60 20.70 8.20 15.01
N GLU A 61 21.93 8.47 14.60
CA GLU A 61 22.61 7.84 13.47
C GLU A 61 22.82 6.33 13.64
N ALA A 62 22.98 5.86 14.88
CA ALA A 62 23.14 4.42 15.16
C ALA A 62 21.83 3.62 14.92
N GLY A 63 20.69 4.31 14.84
CA GLY A 63 19.38 3.72 14.57
C GLY A 63 19.08 3.54 13.08
N LEU A 64 19.96 4.04 12.20
CA LEU A 64 19.73 4.09 10.77
C LEU A 64 20.33 2.89 10.05
N MET A 65 19.65 2.48 8.99
CA MET A 65 20.17 1.61 7.95
C MET A 65 20.00 2.28 6.59
N THR A 66 21.06 2.27 5.80
CA THR A 66 21.03 2.59 4.37
C THR A 66 20.33 1.47 3.59
N VAL A 67 19.93 1.79 2.35
CA VAL A 67 19.31 0.79 1.46
C VAL A 67 20.30 -0.33 1.14
N GLU A 68 21.57 0.02 0.99
CA GLU A 68 22.67 -0.89 0.75
C GLU A 68 22.84 -1.90 1.89
N GLU A 69 22.82 -1.44 3.14
CA GLU A 69 22.85 -2.31 4.31
C GLU A 69 21.61 -3.22 4.34
N MET A 70 20.41 -2.65 4.18
CA MET A 70 19.17 -3.44 4.20
C MET A 70 19.16 -4.53 3.10
N ALA A 71 19.61 -4.18 1.89
CA ALA A 71 19.71 -5.10 0.78
C ALA A 71 20.68 -6.26 1.08
N LEU A 72 21.81 -5.95 1.72
CA LEU A 72 22.77 -6.95 2.18
C LEU A 72 22.16 -7.92 3.20
N TYR A 73 21.50 -7.39 4.24
CA TYR A 73 20.83 -8.20 5.27
C TYR A 73 19.73 -9.11 4.72
N ALA A 74 18.99 -8.62 3.73
CA ALA A 74 17.92 -9.38 3.09
C ALA A 74 18.39 -10.30 1.97
N GLY A 75 19.65 -10.20 1.53
CA GLY A 75 20.18 -10.97 0.41
C GLY A 75 19.53 -10.62 -0.94
N VAL A 76 19.19 -9.35 -1.17
CA VAL A 76 18.57 -8.88 -2.42
C VAL A 76 19.38 -7.77 -3.07
N LYS A 77 19.07 -7.44 -4.33
CA LYS A 77 19.65 -6.28 -5.01
C LYS A 77 19.07 -4.99 -4.41
N ARG A 78 19.86 -3.91 -4.43
CA ARG A 78 19.44 -2.56 -3.99
C ARG A 78 18.13 -2.10 -4.64
N GLN A 79 17.96 -2.32 -5.94
CA GLN A 79 16.72 -1.94 -6.63
C GLN A 79 15.50 -2.67 -6.06
N THR A 80 15.62 -3.98 -5.83
CA THR A 80 14.56 -4.78 -5.20
C THR A 80 14.28 -4.29 -3.78
N MET A 81 15.30 -3.83 -3.05
CA MET A 81 15.11 -3.26 -1.72
C MET A 81 14.28 -1.97 -1.76
N TYR A 82 14.48 -1.09 -2.74
CA TYR A 82 13.61 0.09 -2.90
C TYR A 82 12.14 -0.28 -3.07
N ASP A 83 11.86 -1.33 -3.84
CA ASP A 83 10.50 -1.83 -4.01
C ASP A 83 9.91 -2.27 -2.65
N TYR A 84 10.67 -3.01 -1.84
CA TYR A 84 10.23 -3.44 -0.51
C TYR A 84 10.06 -2.28 0.48
N LEU A 85 11.00 -1.33 0.49
CA LEU A 85 10.97 -0.19 1.41
C LEU A 85 9.76 0.70 1.16
N HIS A 86 9.31 0.81 -0.09
CA HIS A 86 8.11 1.58 -0.41
C HIS A 86 6.92 1.10 0.43
N ARG A 87 6.74 -0.22 0.57
CA ARG A 87 5.64 -0.78 1.35
C ARG A 87 5.81 -0.56 2.85
N PHE A 88 7.03 -0.70 3.36
CA PHE A 88 7.32 -0.45 4.77
C PHE A 88 7.05 1.02 5.13
N LEU A 89 7.33 1.95 4.22
CA LEU A 89 7.02 3.37 4.36
C LEU A 89 5.52 3.65 4.25
N ASP A 90 4.83 3.04 3.28
CA ASP A 90 3.38 3.24 3.09
C ASP A 90 2.55 2.76 4.30
N LEU A 91 3.06 1.77 5.03
CA LEU A 91 2.51 1.27 6.29
C LEU A 91 3.05 2.01 7.52
N ASP A 92 3.86 3.06 7.37
CA ASP A 92 4.46 3.79 8.48
C ASP A 92 5.25 2.91 9.48
N ILE A 93 5.76 1.75 9.05
CA ILE A 93 6.56 0.85 9.91
C ILE A 93 7.98 1.40 10.09
N ILE A 94 8.52 1.99 9.03
CA ILE A 94 9.81 2.67 9.02
C ILE A 94 9.62 4.12 8.63
N LYS A 95 10.60 4.97 8.98
CA LYS A 95 10.67 6.36 8.51
C LYS A 95 12.01 6.62 7.84
N LYS A 96 11.98 7.46 6.81
CA LYS A 96 13.15 7.94 6.10
C LYS A 96 13.76 9.13 6.86
N THR A 97 15.06 9.07 7.13
CA THR A 97 15.81 10.12 7.83
C THR A 97 17.10 10.38 7.06
N SER A 98 17.60 11.62 7.12
CA SER A 98 18.90 11.98 6.57
C SER A 98 19.82 12.47 7.66
N PHE A 99 21.11 12.16 7.55
CA PHE A 99 22.15 12.73 8.41
C PHE A 99 23.36 13.13 7.58
N VAL A 100 24.15 14.07 8.11
CA VAL A 100 25.38 14.52 7.47
C VAL A 100 26.54 13.76 8.10
N ASN A 101 27.31 13.06 7.27
CA ASN A 101 28.55 12.41 7.66
C ASN A 101 29.69 12.90 6.77
N GLN A 102 30.72 13.50 7.35
CA GLN A 102 31.87 14.04 6.61
C GLN A 102 31.47 14.94 5.42
N GLY A 103 30.46 15.79 5.61
CA GLY A 103 29.95 16.69 4.57
C GLY A 103 29.07 16.03 3.50
N LYS A 104 28.84 14.72 3.56
CA LYS A 104 27.93 13.99 2.68
C LYS A 104 26.60 13.73 3.36
N VAL A 105 25.50 13.99 2.66
CA VAL A 105 24.15 13.64 3.13
C VAL A 105 23.93 12.16 2.87
N ILE A 106 23.70 11.40 3.93
CA ILE A 106 23.36 9.98 3.87
C ILE A 106 21.87 9.83 4.17
N ILE A 107 21.18 9.07 3.32
CA ILE A 107 19.78 8.72 3.50
C ILE A 107 19.72 7.34 4.14
N GLY A 108 19.03 7.26 5.27
CA GLY A 108 18.78 6.02 5.98
C GLY A 108 17.32 5.87 6.35
N TYR A 109 17.01 4.69 6.86
CA TYR A 109 15.70 4.29 7.34
C TYR A 109 15.84 3.77 8.76
N GLU A 110 14.91 4.12 9.63
CA GLU A 110 14.83 3.60 10.99
C GLU A 110 13.40 3.13 11.31
N LEU A 111 13.29 2.29 12.35
CA LEU A 111 11.99 1.87 12.87
C LEU A 111 11.17 3.08 13.31
N ASN A 112 9.90 3.14 12.91
CA ASN A 112 8.99 4.22 13.25
C ASN A 112 8.34 4.02 14.63
N GLY A 113 9.17 3.91 15.66
CA GLY A 113 8.75 3.65 17.04
C GLY A 113 9.94 3.26 17.90
N ASN A 114 9.76 3.19 19.21
CA ASN A 114 10.80 2.70 20.11
C ASN A 114 10.81 1.17 20.22
N THR A 115 9.72 0.52 19.82
CA THR A 115 9.55 -0.94 19.81
C THR A 115 8.87 -1.38 18.52
N LEU A 116 8.99 -2.68 18.19
CA LEU A 116 8.24 -3.28 17.07
C LEU A 116 6.74 -3.08 17.24
N GLU A 117 6.20 -3.29 18.44
CA GLU A 117 4.78 -3.09 18.73
C GLU A 117 4.31 -1.68 18.36
N GLN A 118 5.05 -0.63 18.76
CA GLN A 118 4.68 0.75 18.42
C GLN A 118 4.69 1.00 16.91
N ALA A 119 5.67 0.45 16.19
CA ALA A 119 5.74 0.58 14.74
C ALA A 119 4.55 -0.13 14.06
N PHE A 120 4.19 -1.34 14.51
CA PHE A 120 3.07 -2.08 13.95
C PHE A 120 1.70 -1.52 14.38
N ARG A 121 1.58 -0.86 15.54
CA ARG A 121 0.37 -0.09 15.89
C ARG A 121 0.16 1.11 14.94
N LYS A 122 1.23 1.75 14.48
CA LYS A 122 1.10 2.78 13.43
C LYS A 122 0.67 2.18 12.10
N ALA A 123 1.19 1.01 11.75
CA ALA A 123 0.76 0.28 10.56
C ALA A 123 -0.72 -0.12 10.61
N GLU A 124 -1.18 -0.62 11.77
CA GLU A 124 -2.59 -0.90 12.02
C GLU A 124 -3.46 0.34 11.80
N GLN A 125 -3.09 1.48 12.41
CA GLN A 125 -3.83 2.73 12.23
C GLN A 125 -3.84 3.18 10.76
N ARG A 126 -2.70 3.05 10.07
CA ARG A 126 -2.57 3.41 8.66
C ARG A 126 -3.49 2.56 7.78
N ILE A 127 -3.53 1.25 8.02
CA ILE A 127 -4.45 0.32 7.34
C ILE A 127 -5.90 0.70 7.62
N HIS A 128 -6.25 0.97 8.87
CA HIS A 128 -7.60 1.38 9.25
C HIS A 128 -8.05 2.64 8.49
N ASN A 129 -7.21 3.67 8.47
CA ASN A 129 -7.49 4.91 7.75
C ASN A 129 -7.69 4.68 6.24
N HIS A 130 -6.90 3.78 5.64
CA HIS A 130 -7.06 3.40 4.24
C HIS A 130 -8.41 2.70 3.98
N ILE A 131 -8.82 1.79 4.87
CA ILE A 131 -10.11 1.08 4.77
C ILE A 131 -11.26 2.10 4.85
N GLU A 132 -11.26 2.97 5.86
CA GLU A 132 -12.29 4.00 6.02
C GLU A 132 -12.40 4.91 4.79
N THR A 133 -11.26 5.39 4.28
CA THR A 133 -11.21 6.24 3.08
C THR A 133 -11.73 5.49 1.85
N SER A 134 -11.38 4.21 1.72
CA SER A 134 -11.83 3.37 0.61
C SER A 134 -13.36 3.23 0.61
N PHE A 135 -13.99 3.03 1.78
CA PHE A 135 -15.45 2.97 1.86
C PHE A 135 -16.13 4.29 1.47
N LYS A 136 -15.55 5.44 1.81
CA LYS A 136 -16.03 6.75 1.34
C LYS A 136 -15.97 6.86 -0.18
N ILE A 137 -14.84 6.48 -0.79
CA ILE A 137 -14.65 6.47 -2.25
C ILE A 137 -15.63 5.52 -2.93
N ILE A 138 -15.89 4.33 -2.35
CA ILE A 138 -16.87 3.38 -2.88
C ILE A 138 -18.28 3.98 -2.89
N ALA A 139 -18.67 4.69 -1.81
CA ALA A 139 -19.97 5.36 -1.76
C ALA A 139 -20.09 6.45 -2.83
N GLU A 140 -19.04 7.25 -3.04
CA GLU A 140 -18.98 8.25 -4.11
C GLU A 140 -19.08 7.61 -5.50
N LEU A 141 -18.33 6.54 -5.75
CA LEU A 141 -18.38 5.77 -6.98
C LEU A 141 -19.81 5.28 -7.28
N GLN A 142 -20.48 4.69 -6.30
CA GLN A 142 -21.87 4.23 -6.45
C GLN A 142 -22.83 5.38 -6.80
N ASN A 143 -22.65 6.54 -6.18
CA ASN A 143 -23.47 7.72 -6.46
C ASN A 143 -23.23 8.27 -7.87
N THR A 144 -21.96 8.30 -8.30
CA THR A 144 -21.59 8.74 -9.66
C THR A 144 -22.17 7.81 -10.72
N ILE A 145 -22.06 6.48 -10.55
CA ILE A 145 -22.66 5.49 -11.46
C ILE A 145 -24.17 5.69 -11.57
N LYS A 146 -24.87 5.97 -10.46
CA LYS A 146 -26.32 6.26 -10.48
C LYS A 146 -26.64 7.51 -11.30
N LYS A 147 -25.89 8.60 -11.11
CA LYS A 147 -26.08 9.87 -11.85
C LYS A 147 -25.82 9.69 -13.34
N GLU A 148 -24.75 8.98 -13.70
CA GLU A 148 -24.41 8.70 -15.10
C GLU A 148 -25.53 7.92 -15.80
N LYS A 149 -26.07 6.87 -15.16
CA LYS A 149 -27.21 6.11 -15.69
C LYS A 149 -28.46 6.97 -15.91
N LEU A 150 -28.82 7.80 -14.93
CA LEU A 150 -29.96 8.72 -15.05
C LEU A 150 -29.77 9.71 -16.20
N SER A 151 -28.55 10.27 -16.34
CA SER A 151 -28.22 11.20 -17.42
C SER A 151 -28.25 10.55 -18.81
N ALA A 152 -27.88 9.26 -18.90
CA ALA A 152 -27.96 8.48 -20.13
C ALA A 152 -29.42 8.22 -20.54
N THR A 153 -30.29 7.88 -19.58
CA THR A 153 -31.73 7.69 -19.82
C THR A 153 -32.42 9.00 -20.26
N MET A 154 -32.04 10.14 -19.67
CA MET A 154 -32.59 11.44 -20.10
C MET A 154 -32.14 11.81 -21.53
N LYS A 155 -30.87 11.56 -21.87
CA LYS A 155 -30.34 11.81 -23.22
C LYS A 155 -30.93 10.87 -24.29
N SER A 156 -31.37 9.66 -23.93
CA SER A 156 -32.07 8.77 -24.86
C SER A 156 -33.52 9.17 -25.10
N ASN A 157 -34.20 9.74 -24.10
CA ASN A 157 -35.60 10.18 -24.24
C ASN A 157 -35.75 11.50 -25.03
N ASP A 158 -34.72 12.34 -25.10
CA ASP A 158 -34.73 13.57 -25.91
C ASP A 158 -34.49 13.36 -27.42
N LYS A 159 -34.26 12.12 -27.88
CA LYS A 159 -33.97 11.79 -29.29
C LYS A 159 -35.16 11.27 -30.11
N THR A 160 -36.40 11.53 -29.68
CA THR A 160 -37.59 11.34 -30.53
C THR A 160 -38.42 12.61 -30.56
N PRO A 161 -38.43 13.29 -31.71
CA PRO A 161 -39.70 13.49 -32.41
C PRO A 161 -39.55 13.08 -33.88
N GLU A 162 -39.89 11.82 -34.21
CA GLU A 162 -40.19 11.44 -35.60
C GLU A 162 -41.59 11.96 -35.95
N GLU A 163 -41.59 12.95 -36.84
CA GLU A 163 -42.55 13.23 -37.91
C GLU A 163 -43.94 12.60 -37.79
N TYR A 164 -44.92 13.42 -37.44
CA TYR A 164 -46.31 13.17 -37.84
C TYR A 164 -46.39 13.21 -39.38
N PRO A 165 -46.85 12.14 -40.06
CA PRO A 165 -47.11 12.25 -41.49
C PRO A 165 -48.27 13.23 -41.69
N LYS A 166 -48.00 14.30 -42.45
CA LYS A 166 -49.04 15.17 -43.00
C LYS A 166 -49.96 14.30 -43.85
N ASN A 167 -51.23 14.20 -43.47
CA ASN A 167 -52.28 13.65 -44.32
C ASN A 167 -52.40 14.57 -45.56
N GLU A 168 -51.77 14.17 -46.65
CA GLU A 168 -52.08 14.68 -47.99
C GLU A 168 -53.44 14.10 -48.41
N SER A 169 -54.44 14.97 -48.39
CA SER A 169 -55.54 15.07 -49.34
C SER A 169 -55.61 13.97 -50.40
N ASN A 170 -56.64 13.12 -50.32
CA ASN A 170 -57.12 12.38 -51.48
C ASN A 170 -58.44 13.02 -51.95
N THR A 171 -58.32 13.76 -53.06
CA THR A 171 -59.44 14.28 -53.84
C THR A 171 -59.47 13.47 -55.14
N LYS A 172 -60.69 13.24 -55.66
CA LYS A 172 -61.06 12.77 -57.03
C LYS A 172 -61.28 11.26 -57.18
N GLU A 173 -62.54 10.86 -57.42
CA GLU A 173 -63.23 10.67 -58.73
C GLU A 173 -63.21 9.17 -59.06
N GLU A 174 -64.35 8.48 -59.06
CA GLU A 174 -65.08 7.93 -60.23
C GLU A 174 -65.77 6.63 -59.68
N TYR A 175 -67.00 6.18 -59.98
CA TYR A 175 -67.97 6.34 -61.06
C TYR A 175 -69.40 6.30 -60.50
#